data_AF-A0A348UWN7-F1
#
_entry.id   AF-A0A348UWN7-F1
#
_cell.length_a   1.000
_cell.length_b   1.000
_cell.length_c   1.000
_cell.angle_alpha   90.00
_cell.angle_beta   90.00
_cell.angle_gamma   90.00
#
_symmetry.space_group_name_H-M   'P 1'
#
loop_
_entity.id
_entity.type
_entity.pdbx_description
1 polymer ?
#
loop_
_entity_poly.entity_id
_entity_poly.type
_entity_poly.pdbx_seq_one_letter_code
_entity_poly.pdbx_strand_id
1 'polypeptide(L)'
;MNANLRNKIIEAVAEIGKINVSMSAFERDLTVTSEAWLADLSEQIKQGMETLDARIMQSDLSAVIEVLIKSPPSPGINTIVGNALSMMLEMERASHEKSPAIRRLLGPSLAQEAQQGDIRFLLLNPGTVSTWLAVYQGLEQVHRFEIHVLPDEEDSIDHRIKAVAAHLDRAGIPLASFDGIACQGGFLKPIPSGTYRVVPEMVRDLVEAPLRSHASNMGIPMGMELARMAGSQKDLLLTTTDPFVCDELDLVDRVTGFVKIKRNGAGAHYLSHKAVWRIVASLMNQAPEHVNAVTAHLGGGTSLAAHRRGQVTMLIDAYSGLPSTSRSGAIDIDRVVKSIKSKELSIRDLEQILDSRGGLLSLVGTNDFYAMIGFLRQGATPVQRKKIELVQNFMARKIAGGMLKLTADGADVKVMAITGGLAANPDMMHRVKQNIAGRYPVVVMPGYFEHEALAAGQIRGYYAPESLKDYETERDALKKRRHDEDALID
;
A
#
# COMPACT_ATOMS: atom_id res chain seq x y z
N MET A 1 -33.10 -40.98 -12.62
CA MET A 1 -33.21 -39.77 -13.47
C MET A 1 -33.75 -40.19 -14.84
N ASN A 2 -34.72 -39.48 -15.43
CA ASN A 2 -35.33 -39.87 -16.71
C ASN A 2 -34.30 -39.75 -17.85
N ALA A 3 -34.25 -40.71 -18.78
CA ALA A 3 -33.34 -40.69 -19.93
C ALA A 3 -33.51 -39.44 -20.81
N ASN A 4 -34.75 -38.97 -21.00
CA ASN A 4 -35.05 -37.75 -21.74
C ASN A 4 -34.39 -36.52 -21.08
N LEU A 5 -34.43 -36.43 -19.74
CA LEU A 5 -33.76 -35.36 -18.98
C LEU A 5 -32.24 -35.47 -19.08
N ARG A 6 -31.66 -36.69 -19.06
CA ARG A 6 -30.22 -36.90 -19.26
C ARG A 6 -29.75 -36.38 -20.62
N ASN A 7 -30.48 -36.68 -21.69
CA ASN A 7 -30.12 -36.26 -23.04
C ASN A 7 -30.19 -34.73 -23.18
N LYS A 8 -31.25 -34.09 -22.67
CA LYS A 8 -31.37 -32.63 -22.66
C LYS A 8 -30.24 -31.93 -21.89
N ILE A 9 -29.75 -32.52 -20.80
CA ILE A 9 -28.58 -32.02 -20.07
C ILE A 9 -27.31 -32.14 -20.92
N ILE A 10 -27.12 -33.26 -21.63
CA ILE A 10 -25.97 -33.47 -22.52
C ILE A 10 -26.00 -32.49 -23.70
N GLU A 11 -27.16 -32.27 -24.31
CA GLU A 11 -27.39 -31.30 -25.39
C GLU A 11 -27.09 -29.87 -24.91
N ALA A 12 -27.62 -29.46 -23.76
CA ALA A 12 -27.34 -28.15 -23.17
C ALA A 12 -25.84 -27.95 -22.86
N VAL A 13 -25.17 -28.96 -22.31
CA VAL A 13 -23.71 -28.92 -22.06
C VAL A 13 -22.92 -28.85 -23.36
N ALA A 14 -23.37 -29.49 -24.45
CA ALA A 14 -22.73 -29.41 -25.76
C ALA A 14 -22.86 -28.00 -26.38
N GLU A 15 -24.03 -27.36 -26.31
CA GLU A 15 -24.19 -25.98 -26.80
C GLU A 15 -23.40 -24.98 -25.94
N ILE A 16 -23.39 -25.12 -24.60
CA ILE A 16 -22.51 -24.34 -23.72
C ILE A 16 -21.04 -24.53 -24.11
N GLY A 17 -20.64 -25.75 -24.46
CA GLY A 17 -19.30 -26.05 -24.98
C GLY A 17 -18.95 -25.25 -26.24
N LYS A 18 -19.86 -25.17 -27.22
CA LYS A 18 -19.65 -24.38 -28.45
C LYS A 18 -19.55 -22.89 -28.15
N ILE A 19 -20.44 -22.36 -27.29
CA ILE A 19 -20.43 -20.95 -26.88
C ILE A 19 -19.09 -20.61 -26.20
N ASN A 20 -18.63 -21.46 -25.27
CA ASN A 20 -17.34 -21.28 -24.59
C ASN A 20 -16.15 -21.31 -25.56
N VAL A 21 -16.16 -22.16 -26.59
CA VAL A 21 -15.09 -22.17 -27.61
C VAL A 21 -15.10 -20.88 -28.43
N SER A 22 -16.28 -20.40 -28.83
CA SER A 22 -16.43 -19.13 -29.56
C SER A 22 -15.96 -17.92 -28.72
N MET A 23 -16.39 -17.85 -27.45
CA MET A 23 -15.89 -16.84 -26.50
C MET A 23 -14.38 -16.94 -26.29
N SER A 24 -13.83 -18.14 -26.15
CA SER A 24 -12.38 -18.34 -25.95
C SER A 24 -11.55 -17.88 -27.17
N ALA A 25 -12.10 -17.99 -28.38
CA ALA A 25 -11.46 -17.46 -29.58
C ALA A 25 -11.53 -15.93 -29.60
N PHE A 26 -12.72 -15.35 -29.38
CA PHE A 26 -12.90 -13.89 -29.31
C PHE A 26 -12.05 -13.23 -28.21
N GLU A 27 -11.98 -13.82 -27.02
CA GLU A 27 -11.13 -13.35 -25.92
C GLU A 27 -9.64 -13.41 -26.29
N ARG A 28 -9.22 -14.45 -27.02
CA ARG A 28 -7.83 -14.57 -27.48
C ARG A 28 -7.49 -13.49 -28.49
N ASP A 29 -8.35 -13.25 -29.47
CA ASP A 29 -8.13 -12.23 -30.50
C ASP A 29 -8.15 -10.83 -29.87
N LEU A 30 -9.13 -10.55 -29.01
CA LEU A 30 -9.21 -9.32 -28.21
C LEU A 30 -7.96 -9.11 -27.34
N THR A 31 -7.44 -10.17 -26.70
CA THR A 31 -6.22 -10.11 -25.90
C THR A 31 -5.00 -9.81 -26.77
N VAL A 32 -4.80 -10.49 -27.89
CA VAL A 32 -3.66 -10.27 -28.79
C VAL A 32 -3.68 -8.86 -29.39
N THR A 33 -4.84 -8.37 -29.84
CA THR A 33 -4.99 -7.00 -30.36
C THR A 33 -4.74 -5.96 -29.26
N SER A 34 -5.24 -6.20 -28.04
CA SER A 34 -5.04 -5.29 -26.91
C SER A 34 -3.59 -5.29 -26.43
N GLU A 35 -2.93 -6.45 -26.33
CA GLU A 35 -1.52 -6.55 -25.92
C GLU A 35 -0.60 -5.81 -26.89
N ALA A 36 -0.84 -5.91 -28.20
CA ALA A 36 -0.09 -5.15 -29.20
C ALA A 36 -0.30 -3.62 -29.05
N TRP A 37 -1.54 -3.17 -28.89
CA TRP A 37 -1.86 -1.74 -28.71
C TRP A 37 -1.31 -1.16 -27.39
N LEU A 38 -1.45 -1.90 -26.29
CA LEU A 38 -0.94 -1.47 -24.98
C LEU A 38 0.59 -1.47 -24.94
N ALA A 39 1.25 -2.36 -25.69
CA ALA A 39 2.72 -2.37 -25.81
C ALA A 39 3.24 -1.19 -26.64
N ASP A 40 2.57 -0.83 -27.73
CA ASP A 40 2.89 0.34 -28.55
C ASP A 40 2.72 1.63 -27.74
N LEU A 41 1.58 1.81 -27.07
CA LEU A 41 1.32 2.97 -26.20
C LEU A 41 2.35 3.05 -25.05
N SER A 42 2.72 1.93 -24.43
CA SER A 42 3.80 1.89 -23.43
C SER A 42 5.14 2.36 -24.00
N GLU A 43 5.42 2.13 -25.28
CA GLU A 43 6.66 2.57 -25.93
C GLU A 43 6.61 4.06 -26.31
N GLN A 44 5.48 4.56 -26.78
CA GLN A 44 5.27 6.01 -26.99
C GLN A 44 5.47 6.81 -25.68
N ILE A 45 4.92 6.32 -24.56
CA ILE A 45 5.10 6.95 -23.23
C ILE A 45 6.59 7.06 -22.85
N LYS A 46 7.40 6.03 -23.12
CA LYS A 46 8.85 6.05 -22.84
C LYS A 46 9.64 7.03 -23.71
N GLN A 47 9.17 7.27 -24.93
CA GLN A 47 9.84 8.14 -25.90
C GLN A 47 9.49 9.64 -25.71
N GLY A 48 8.45 9.94 -24.94
CA GLY A 48 8.05 11.30 -24.57
C GLY A 48 6.94 11.83 -25.50
N MET A 49 5.69 11.60 -25.12
CA MET A 49 4.51 12.02 -25.88
C MET A 49 4.23 13.52 -25.77
N GLU A 50 3.63 14.11 -26.81
CA GLU A 50 3.07 15.46 -26.71
C GLU A 50 1.85 15.50 -25.76
N THR A 51 1.67 16.64 -25.08
CA THR A 51 0.64 16.79 -24.04
C THR A 51 -0.80 16.72 -24.59
N LEU A 52 -1.01 16.98 -25.87
CA LEU A 52 -2.32 16.84 -26.51
C LEU A 52 -2.68 15.36 -26.74
N ASP A 53 -1.76 14.61 -27.34
CA ASP A 53 -1.93 13.18 -27.63
C ASP A 53 -2.09 12.36 -26.34
N ALA A 54 -1.30 12.68 -25.31
CA ALA A 54 -1.43 12.06 -23.99
C ALA A 54 -2.85 12.19 -23.41
N ARG A 55 -3.53 13.33 -23.60
CA ARG A 55 -4.91 13.55 -23.14
C ARG A 55 -5.94 12.79 -23.97
N ILE A 56 -5.76 12.72 -25.29
CA ILE A 56 -6.63 11.95 -26.19
C ILE A 56 -6.55 10.47 -25.82
N MET A 57 -5.34 9.93 -25.70
CA MET A 57 -5.13 8.52 -25.37
C MET A 57 -5.55 8.18 -23.93
N GLN A 58 -5.45 9.11 -22.97
CA GLN A 58 -6.08 8.95 -21.65
C GLN A 58 -7.61 8.84 -21.72
N SER A 59 -8.26 9.64 -22.58
CA SER A 59 -9.71 9.59 -22.81
C SER A 59 -10.13 8.26 -23.44
N ASP A 60 -9.43 7.82 -24.49
CA ASP A 60 -9.71 6.55 -25.17
C ASP A 60 -9.50 5.35 -24.23
N LEU A 61 -8.40 5.36 -23.46
CA LEU A 61 -8.10 4.32 -22.47
C LEU A 61 -9.15 4.28 -21.34
N SER A 62 -9.63 5.44 -20.87
CA SER A 62 -10.74 5.54 -19.92
C SER A 62 -12.05 4.98 -20.49
N ALA A 63 -12.36 5.24 -21.76
CA ALA A 63 -13.57 4.72 -22.42
C ALA A 63 -13.52 3.19 -22.59
N VAL A 64 -12.35 2.65 -22.98
CA VAL A 64 -12.12 1.19 -23.05
C VAL A 64 -12.28 0.54 -21.67
N ILE A 65 -11.72 1.15 -20.62
CA ILE A 65 -11.84 0.69 -19.24
C ILE A 65 -13.30 0.70 -18.77
N GLU A 66 -14.06 1.77 -19.08
CA GLU A 66 -15.47 1.87 -18.68
C GLU A 66 -16.34 0.77 -19.32
N VAL A 67 -16.07 0.39 -20.58
CA VAL A 67 -16.77 -0.72 -21.27
C VAL A 67 -16.35 -2.08 -20.70
N LEU A 68 -15.05 -2.31 -20.51
CA LEU A 68 -14.55 -3.62 -20.07
C LEU A 68 -14.88 -3.93 -18.60
N ILE A 69 -14.90 -2.94 -17.70
CA ILE A 69 -15.31 -3.13 -16.30
C ILE A 69 -16.80 -3.55 -16.17
N LYS A 70 -17.64 -3.19 -17.15
CA LYS A 70 -19.06 -3.57 -17.19
C LYS A 70 -19.31 -4.90 -17.90
N SER A 71 -18.29 -5.49 -18.52
CA SER A 71 -18.39 -6.78 -19.21
C SER A 71 -18.29 -7.95 -18.21
N PRO A 72 -18.81 -9.15 -18.56
CA PRO A 72 -18.60 -10.35 -17.75
C PRO A 72 -17.09 -10.62 -17.56
N PRO A 73 -16.61 -10.86 -16.33
CA PRO A 73 -15.18 -10.97 -16.06
C PRO A 73 -14.61 -12.30 -16.57
N SER A 74 -13.47 -12.23 -17.25
CA SER A 74 -12.73 -13.39 -17.75
C SER A 74 -11.21 -13.14 -17.75
N PRO A 75 -10.36 -14.18 -17.89
CA PRO A 75 -8.91 -14.02 -17.81
C PRO A 75 -8.32 -13.02 -18.82
N GLY A 76 -8.87 -12.96 -20.04
CA GLY A 76 -8.48 -11.97 -21.05
C GLY A 76 -8.89 -10.55 -20.65
N ILE A 77 -10.18 -10.34 -20.42
CA ILE A 77 -10.76 -9.03 -20.04
C ILE A 77 -10.08 -8.46 -18.78
N ASN A 78 -9.89 -9.28 -17.75
CA ASN A 78 -9.21 -8.88 -16.52
C ASN A 78 -7.75 -8.48 -16.76
N THR A 79 -7.03 -9.19 -17.63
CA THR A 79 -5.64 -8.85 -17.98
C THR A 79 -5.57 -7.50 -18.70
N ILE A 80 -6.49 -7.26 -19.65
CA ILE A 80 -6.58 -5.99 -20.39
C ILE A 80 -6.92 -4.83 -19.43
N VAL A 81 -7.97 -4.96 -18.61
CA VAL A 81 -8.37 -3.93 -17.62
C VAL A 81 -7.24 -3.62 -16.64
N GLY A 82 -6.56 -4.64 -16.11
CA GLY A 82 -5.44 -4.46 -15.18
C GLY A 82 -4.26 -3.73 -15.82
N ASN A 83 -3.91 -4.06 -17.06
CA ASN A 83 -2.84 -3.40 -17.80
C ASN A 83 -3.22 -1.96 -18.19
N ALA A 84 -4.45 -1.73 -18.66
CA ALA A 84 -4.96 -0.42 -19.02
C ALA A 84 -4.98 0.56 -17.83
N LEU A 85 -5.52 0.14 -16.67
CA LEU A 85 -5.49 0.92 -15.42
C LEU A 85 -4.06 1.20 -14.93
N SER A 86 -3.11 0.27 -15.16
CA SER A 86 -1.69 0.49 -14.82
C SER A 86 -1.11 1.60 -15.69
N MET A 87 -1.42 1.59 -17.00
CA MET A 87 -0.84 2.53 -17.95
C MET A 87 -1.46 3.93 -17.87
N MET A 88 -2.74 4.09 -17.53
CA MET A 88 -3.30 5.42 -17.20
C MET A 88 -2.46 6.15 -16.14
N LEU A 89 -2.07 5.43 -15.09
CA LEU A 89 -1.25 5.95 -13.99
C LEU A 89 0.19 6.25 -14.44
N GLU A 90 0.76 5.47 -15.34
CA GLU A 90 2.07 5.74 -15.94
C GLU A 90 2.01 7.00 -16.84
N MET A 91 0.96 7.19 -17.64
CA MET A 91 0.71 8.40 -18.42
C MET A 91 0.54 9.64 -17.53
N GLU A 92 -0.24 9.54 -16.45
CA GLU A 92 -0.40 10.64 -15.47
C GLU A 92 0.94 11.04 -14.84
N ARG A 93 1.77 10.06 -14.48
CA ARG A 93 3.11 10.30 -13.91
C ARG A 93 4.15 10.81 -14.92
N ALA A 94 3.98 10.50 -16.21
CA ALA A 94 4.79 11.05 -17.29
C ALA A 94 4.35 12.46 -17.73
N SER A 95 3.10 12.84 -17.43
CA SER A 95 2.54 14.13 -17.79
C SER A 95 3.19 15.31 -17.02
N HIS A 96 3.03 16.51 -17.55
CA HIS A 96 3.41 17.76 -16.87
C HIS A 96 2.39 18.23 -15.82
N GLU A 97 1.38 17.42 -15.46
CA GLU A 97 0.40 17.80 -14.44
C GLU A 97 1.00 17.74 -13.04
N LYS A 98 0.76 18.78 -12.22
CA LYS A 98 1.34 18.87 -10.88
C LYS A 98 0.57 18.00 -9.89
N SER A 99 1.26 17.02 -9.33
CA SER A 99 0.79 16.14 -8.24
C SER A 99 -0.50 15.35 -8.54
N PRO A 100 -0.60 14.59 -9.65
CA PRO A 100 -1.84 13.90 -10.06
C PRO A 100 -2.37 12.92 -8.99
N ALA A 101 -1.47 12.22 -8.28
CA ALA A 101 -1.88 11.35 -7.17
C ALA A 101 -2.55 12.13 -6.02
N ILE A 102 -2.06 13.32 -5.64
CA ILE A 102 -2.68 14.17 -4.61
C ILE A 102 -4.07 14.64 -5.09
N ARG A 103 -4.19 15.05 -6.36
CA ARG A 103 -5.48 15.42 -6.98
C ARG A 103 -6.51 14.28 -6.87
N ARG A 104 -6.13 13.05 -7.23
CA ARG A 104 -7.00 11.85 -7.09
C ARG A 104 -7.34 11.47 -5.64
N LEU A 105 -6.46 11.78 -4.68
CA LEU A 105 -6.67 11.52 -3.24
C LEU A 105 -7.53 12.58 -2.52
N LEU A 106 -7.65 13.78 -3.11
CA LEU A 106 -8.53 14.86 -2.64
C LEU A 106 -9.92 14.81 -3.29
N GLY A 107 -10.00 14.39 -4.56
CA GLY A 107 -11.21 14.55 -5.37
C GLY A 107 -11.34 15.98 -5.93
N PRO A 108 -12.26 16.22 -6.88
CA PRO A 108 -12.24 17.42 -7.72
C PRO A 108 -12.40 18.74 -6.96
N SER A 109 -13.32 18.85 -5.98
CA SER A 109 -13.55 20.10 -5.23
C SER A 109 -12.31 20.51 -4.43
N LEU A 110 -11.85 19.64 -3.52
CA LEU A 110 -10.69 19.92 -2.67
C LEU A 110 -9.39 20.06 -3.48
N ALA A 111 -9.25 19.40 -4.63
CA ALA A 111 -8.12 19.63 -5.53
C ALA A 111 -8.18 21.01 -6.21
N GLN A 112 -9.38 21.50 -6.55
CA GLN A 112 -9.57 22.85 -7.12
C GLN A 112 -9.36 23.95 -6.07
N GLU A 113 -9.79 23.73 -4.82
CA GLU A 113 -9.54 24.62 -3.69
C GLU A 113 -8.04 24.68 -3.35
N ALA A 114 -7.40 23.52 -3.17
CA ALA A 114 -5.96 23.43 -2.88
C ALA A 114 -5.05 23.91 -4.02
N GLN A 115 -5.56 24.07 -5.24
CA GLN A 115 -4.84 24.69 -6.36
C GLN A 115 -4.70 26.22 -6.19
N GLN A 116 -5.49 26.86 -5.32
CA GLN A 116 -5.36 28.30 -5.04
C GLN A 116 -4.11 28.61 -4.18
N GLY A 117 -3.61 27.62 -3.43
CA GLY A 117 -2.25 27.61 -2.90
C GLY A 117 -2.06 28.15 -1.48
N ASP A 118 -3.14 28.40 -0.74
CA ASP A 118 -3.16 29.14 0.53
C ASP A 118 -2.46 28.45 1.70
N ILE A 119 -2.25 27.13 1.62
CA ILE A 119 -1.58 26.33 2.66
C ILE A 119 -0.11 26.06 2.30
N ARG A 120 0.81 26.40 3.21
CA ARG A 120 2.21 25.99 3.20
C ARG A 120 2.47 25.03 4.35
N PHE A 121 2.95 23.81 4.09
CA PHE A 121 3.14 22.82 5.16
C PHE A 121 4.39 21.97 5.00
N LEU A 122 4.90 21.50 6.13
CA LEU A 122 5.99 20.52 6.21
C LEU A 122 5.41 19.10 6.25
N LEU A 123 5.99 18.17 5.52
CA LEU A 123 5.72 16.73 5.62
C LEU A 123 6.93 16.05 6.28
N LEU A 124 6.67 15.21 7.28
CA LEU A 124 7.68 14.50 8.06
C LEU A 124 7.45 12.98 8.09
N ASN A 125 8.44 12.21 7.61
CA ASN A 125 8.42 10.75 7.56
C ASN A 125 9.77 10.15 8.06
N PRO A 126 9.88 9.77 9.35
CA PRO A 126 11.08 9.13 9.90
C PRO A 126 11.09 7.61 9.64
N GLY A 127 11.99 7.18 8.75
CA GLY A 127 12.35 5.78 8.51
C GLY A 127 13.56 5.32 9.33
N THR A 128 13.90 4.03 9.20
CA THR A 128 14.90 3.35 10.03
C THR A 128 16.32 3.90 9.92
N VAL A 129 16.71 4.45 8.76
CA VAL A 129 18.07 4.97 8.50
C VAL A 129 18.07 6.41 7.96
N SER A 130 16.89 7.02 7.88
CA SER A 130 16.71 8.36 7.35
C SER A 130 15.42 9.01 7.83
N THR A 131 15.34 10.32 7.72
CA THR A 131 14.11 11.09 7.83
C THR A 131 13.87 11.77 6.50
N TRP A 132 12.79 11.40 5.82
CA TRP A 132 12.35 12.04 4.59
C TRP A 132 11.45 13.23 4.90
N LEU A 133 11.69 14.35 4.22
CA LEU A 133 10.90 15.57 4.37
C LEU A 133 10.62 16.23 3.02
N ALA A 134 9.48 16.91 2.96
CA ALA A 134 9.17 17.86 1.90
C ALA A 134 8.41 19.07 2.43
N VAL A 135 8.51 20.19 1.72
CA VAL A 135 7.66 21.35 1.92
C VAL A 135 6.71 21.44 0.74
N TYR A 136 5.43 21.65 1.04
CA TYR A 136 4.37 21.85 0.06
C TYR A 136 3.82 23.27 0.11
N GLN A 137 3.37 23.78 -1.04
CA GLN A 137 2.57 24.98 -1.20
C GLN A 137 1.32 24.59 -2.02
N GLY A 138 0.17 24.52 -1.37
CA GLY A 138 -1.02 23.86 -1.93
C GLY A 138 -0.70 22.43 -2.36
N LEU A 139 -0.95 22.12 -3.63
CA LEU A 139 -0.61 20.83 -4.26
C LEU A 139 0.88 20.65 -4.60
N GLU A 140 1.70 21.70 -4.56
CA GLU A 140 3.04 21.70 -5.16
C GLU A 140 4.15 21.39 -4.13
N GLN A 141 4.97 20.36 -4.40
CA GLN A 141 6.13 20.00 -3.56
C GLN A 141 7.33 20.93 -3.86
N VAL A 142 7.40 22.09 -3.21
CA VAL A 142 8.38 23.15 -3.46
C VAL A 142 9.78 22.89 -2.89
N HIS A 143 9.93 21.99 -1.91
CA HIS A 143 11.24 21.52 -1.42
C HIS A 143 11.16 20.04 -1.04
N ARG A 144 12.26 19.30 -1.17
CA ARG A 144 12.37 17.89 -0.78
C ARG A 144 13.79 17.57 -0.35
N PHE A 145 13.94 16.83 0.73
CA PHE A 145 15.23 16.37 1.24
C PHE A 145 15.10 15.09 2.06
N GLU A 146 16.20 14.39 2.25
CA GLU A 146 16.28 13.20 3.08
C GLU A 146 17.54 13.30 3.96
N ILE A 147 17.35 13.26 5.27
CA ILE A 147 18.45 13.31 6.24
C ILE A 147 18.75 11.88 6.66
N HIS A 148 19.90 11.35 6.28
CA HIS A 148 20.37 10.05 6.77
C HIS A 148 20.92 10.18 8.19
N VAL A 149 20.62 9.20 9.04
CA VAL A 149 21.28 9.05 10.34
C VAL A 149 22.53 8.19 10.12
N LEU A 150 23.70 8.65 10.55
CA LEU A 150 24.93 7.88 10.36
C LEU A 150 25.00 6.69 11.35
N PRO A 151 25.69 5.58 11.02
CA PRO A 151 25.73 4.39 11.89
C PRO A 151 26.29 4.62 13.30
N ASP A 152 27.10 5.67 13.48
CA ASP A 152 27.74 6.05 14.75
C ASP A 152 27.03 7.25 15.44
N GLU A 153 25.91 7.74 14.89
CA GLU A 153 25.11 8.83 15.48
C GLU A 153 24.02 8.32 16.43
N GLU A 154 23.59 9.20 17.36
CA GLU A 154 22.48 8.92 18.27
C GLU A 154 21.13 9.03 17.53
N ASP A 155 20.48 7.90 17.24
CA ASP A 155 19.15 7.89 16.62
C ASP A 155 18.02 8.24 17.63
N SER A 156 18.00 9.48 18.10
CA SER A 156 16.97 10.03 18.99
C SER A 156 16.06 11.06 18.33
N ILE A 157 14.86 11.22 18.90
CA ILE A 157 13.88 12.26 18.51
C ILE A 157 14.55 13.64 18.49
N ASP A 158 15.30 13.94 19.54
CA ASP A 158 16.06 15.18 19.74
C ASP A 158 17.10 15.44 18.64
N HIS A 159 17.90 14.43 18.27
CA HIS A 159 18.89 14.52 17.20
C HIS A 159 18.22 14.78 15.86
N ARG A 160 17.16 14.01 15.53
CA ARG A 160 16.40 14.19 14.28
C ARG A 160 15.73 15.57 14.19
N ILE A 161 15.18 16.10 15.28
CA ILE A 161 14.61 17.46 15.32
C ILE A 161 15.68 18.51 15.01
N LYS A 162 16.84 18.43 15.68
CA LYS A 162 17.97 19.36 15.48
C LYS A 162 18.46 19.31 14.03
N ALA A 163 18.58 18.11 13.45
CA ALA A 163 18.97 17.94 12.05
C ALA A 163 17.95 18.52 11.06
N VAL A 164 16.65 18.31 11.30
CA VAL A 164 15.55 18.88 10.48
C VAL A 164 15.54 20.41 10.56
N ALA A 165 15.55 20.97 11.76
CA ALA A 165 15.53 22.42 11.97
C ALA A 165 16.75 23.10 11.32
N ALA A 166 17.95 22.54 11.52
CA ALA A 166 19.17 23.05 10.90
C ALA A 166 19.19 22.92 9.37
N HIS A 167 18.46 21.96 8.79
CA HIS A 167 18.32 21.87 7.34
C HIS A 167 17.34 22.89 6.77
N LEU A 168 16.22 23.13 7.45
CA LEU A 168 15.24 24.14 7.06
C LEU A 168 15.85 25.56 7.14
N ASP A 169 16.63 25.83 8.19
CA ASP A 169 17.40 27.07 8.35
C ASP A 169 18.40 27.28 7.19
N ARG A 170 19.27 26.28 6.91
CA ARG A 170 20.19 26.31 5.76
C ARG A 170 19.50 26.47 4.41
N ALA A 171 18.26 26.00 4.28
CA ALA A 171 17.45 26.13 3.07
C ALA A 171 16.73 27.49 2.96
N GLY A 172 16.81 28.36 3.97
CA GLY A 172 16.09 29.63 4.01
C GLY A 172 14.58 29.47 4.20
N ILE A 173 14.13 28.40 4.89
CA ILE A 173 12.73 28.08 5.11
C ILE A 173 12.41 28.17 6.61
N PRO A 174 11.89 29.30 7.12
CA PRO A 174 11.55 29.45 8.53
C PRO A 174 10.44 28.49 8.95
N LEU A 175 10.55 27.86 10.13
CA LEU A 175 9.49 27.05 10.72
C LEU A 175 8.17 27.85 10.88
N ALA A 176 8.28 29.13 11.22
CA ALA A 176 7.15 30.07 11.32
C ALA A 176 6.49 30.42 9.96
N SER A 177 6.98 29.90 8.83
CA SER A 177 6.32 30.05 7.53
C SER A 177 5.24 28.99 7.26
N PHE A 178 5.13 27.95 8.09
CA PHE A 178 4.15 26.88 7.90
C PHE A 178 2.80 27.19 8.54
N ASP A 179 1.75 26.67 7.92
CA ASP A 179 0.38 26.63 8.42
C ASP A 179 0.05 25.30 9.10
N GLY A 180 0.93 24.29 8.94
CA GLY A 180 0.77 22.98 9.55
C GLY A 180 1.90 21.99 9.25
N ILE A 181 1.83 20.82 9.87
CA ILE A 181 2.82 19.74 9.71
C ILE A 181 2.11 18.38 9.57
N ALA A 182 2.32 17.73 8.42
CA ALA A 182 1.83 16.40 8.09
C ALA A 182 2.77 15.33 8.66
N CYS A 183 2.37 14.70 9.76
CA CYS A 183 3.20 13.76 10.52
C CYS A 183 2.86 12.31 10.16
N GLN A 184 3.86 11.51 9.75
CA GLN A 184 3.69 10.05 9.72
C GLN A 184 3.38 9.53 11.13
N GLY A 185 2.32 8.73 11.26
CA GLY A 185 1.92 8.12 12.52
C GLY A 185 2.66 6.79 12.79
N GLY A 186 2.98 6.57 14.07
CA GLY A 186 3.65 5.36 14.54
C GLY A 186 2.72 4.31 15.13
N PHE A 187 3.26 3.49 16.02
CA PHE A 187 2.57 2.39 16.71
C PHE A 187 1.85 2.83 17.99
N LEU A 188 0.95 3.82 17.85
CA LEU A 188 0.01 4.29 18.88
C LEU A 188 -1.11 3.26 19.14
N LYS A 189 -2.13 3.57 19.95
CA LYS A 189 -3.23 2.61 20.22
C LYS A 189 -4.12 2.39 18.98
N PRO A 190 -4.83 1.25 18.86
CA PRO A 190 -5.64 0.97 17.69
C PRO A 190 -6.76 2.00 17.50
N ILE A 191 -6.96 2.44 16.26
CA ILE A 191 -8.01 3.38 15.83
C ILE A 191 -8.55 2.96 14.45
N PRO A 192 -9.72 3.43 13.99
CA PRO A 192 -10.14 3.25 12.60
C PRO A 192 -9.27 4.06 11.62
N SER A 193 -9.44 3.85 10.32
CA SER A 193 -8.78 4.70 9.31
C SER A 193 -9.33 6.13 9.27
N GLY A 194 -8.58 7.06 8.67
CA GLY A 194 -8.89 8.48 8.56
C GLY A 194 -7.69 9.40 8.75
N THR A 195 -7.95 10.71 8.65
CA THR A 195 -7.03 11.77 9.05
C THR A 195 -7.45 12.28 10.43
N TYR A 196 -6.48 12.41 11.34
CA TYR A 196 -6.68 12.84 12.72
C TYR A 196 -5.88 14.11 12.98
N ARG A 197 -6.40 15.03 13.81
CA ARG A 197 -5.57 16.10 14.40
C ARG A 197 -4.64 15.46 15.43
N VAL A 198 -3.39 15.89 15.45
CA VAL A 198 -2.41 15.44 16.46
C VAL A 198 -2.76 16.02 17.83
N VAL A 199 -2.69 15.18 18.86
CA VAL A 199 -2.94 15.53 20.27
C VAL A 199 -1.84 14.95 21.18
N PRO A 200 -1.54 15.55 22.35
CA PRO A 200 -0.51 15.07 23.28
C PRO A 200 -0.62 13.59 23.68
N GLU A 201 -1.84 13.06 23.70
CA GLU A 201 -2.21 11.68 24.00
C GLU A 201 -1.49 10.71 23.05
N MET A 202 -1.38 11.07 21.76
CA MET A 202 -0.63 10.28 20.77
C MET A 202 0.85 10.20 21.11
N VAL A 203 1.45 11.24 21.69
CA VAL A 203 2.87 11.23 22.11
C VAL A 203 3.07 10.28 23.28
N ARG A 204 2.19 10.31 24.28
CA ARG A 204 2.22 9.34 25.39
C ARG A 204 2.10 7.91 24.86
N ASP A 205 1.15 7.66 23.96
CA ASP A 205 0.93 6.34 23.37
C ASP A 205 2.09 5.85 22.47
N LEU A 206 2.90 6.75 21.91
CA LEU A 206 4.08 6.42 21.08
C LEU A 206 5.40 6.29 21.85
N VAL A 207 5.55 7.03 22.96
CA VAL A 207 6.80 7.12 23.74
C VAL A 207 6.75 6.21 24.97
N GLU A 208 5.64 6.20 25.71
CA GLU A 208 5.52 5.47 26.98
C GLU A 208 5.09 4.01 26.79
N ALA A 209 4.19 3.76 25.84
CA ALA A 209 3.57 2.43 25.65
C ALA A 209 3.21 2.08 24.19
N PRO A 210 4.13 2.19 23.21
CA PRO A 210 3.86 1.85 21.82
C PRO A 210 3.56 0.36 21.62
N LEU A 211 2.70 0.01 20.66
CA LEU A 211 2.39 -1.38 20.30
C LEU A 211 3.58 -2.13 19.66
N ARG A 212 4.55 -1.39 19.11
CA ARG A 212 5.82 -1.90 18.59
C ARG A 212 6.85 -0.76 18.55
N SER A 213 8.12 -1.06 18.82
CA SER A 213 9.20 -0.10 18.58
C SER A 213 9.47 0.03 17.07
N HIS A 214 9.39 1.25 16.55
CA HIS A 214 9.60 1.54 15.13
C HIS A 214 9.98 3.01 14.92
N ALA A 215 10.76 3.34 13.90
CA ALA A 215 11.21 4.71 13.63
C ALA A 215 10.06 5.71 13.38
N SER A 216 8.95 5.24 12.79
CA SER A 216 7.75 6.06 12.59
C SER A 216 7.09 6.56 13.89
N ASN A 217 7.43 5.98 15.06
CA ASN A 217 6.98 6.49 16.36
C ASN A 217 7.53 7.89 16.66
N MET A 218 8.61 8.31 15.99
CA MET A 218 9.19 9.65 16.15
C MET A 218 8.39 10.73 15.41
N GLY A 219 7.60 10.39 14.38
CA GLY A 219 7.01 11.38 13.46
C GLY A 219 6.10 12.40 14.14
N ILE A 220 5.22 11.96 15.03
CA ILE A 220 4.28 12.83 15.75
C ILE A 220 4.99 13.65 16.85
N PRO A 221 5.81 13.06 17.75
CA PRO A 221 6.62 13.82 18.72
C PRO A 221 7.51 14.90 18.06
N MET A 222 8.21 14.54 16.99
CA MET A 222 9.04 15.48 16.23
C MET A 222 8.21 16.63 15.63
N GLY A 223 7.04 16.34 15.06
CA GLY A 223 6.14 17.37 14.53
C GLY A 223 5.65 18.35 15.58
N MET A 224 5.27 17.86 16.78
CA MET A 224 4.87 18.72 17.89
C MET A 224 5.99 19.62 18.40
N GLU A 225 7.22 19.12 18.52
CA GLU A 225 8.36 19.95 18.95
C GLU A 225 8.79 20.94 17.86
N LEU A 226 8.79 20.57 16.57
CA LEU A 226 9.04 21.51 15.48
C LEU A 226 7.97 22.63 15.42
N ALA A 227 6.72 22.32 15.75
CA ALA A 227 5.66 23.32 15.89
C ALA A 227 5.89 24.24 17.11
N ARG A 228 6.32 23.68 18.24
CA ARG A 228 6.72 24.48 19.43
C ARG A 228 7.91 25.40 19.12
N MET A 229 8.90 24.91 18.36
CA MET A 229 10.06 25.67 17.90
C MET A 229 9.70 26.77 16.88
N ALA A 230 8.60 26.63 16.15
CA ALA A 230 8.13 27.67 15.21
C ALA A 230 7.72 28.97 15.90
N GLY A 231 7.30 28.91 17.18
CA GLY A 231 6.96 30.09 17.99
C GLY A 231 5.82 30.95 17.44
N SER A 232 4.97 30.40 16.56
CA SER A 232 3.93 31.13 15.84
C SER A 232 2.78 31.59 16.75
N GLN A 233 2.23 32.77 16.48
CA GLN A 233 0.94 33.19 17.03
C GLN A 233 -0.26 32.49 16.34
N LYS A 234 -0.01 31.75 15.25
CA LYS A 234 -0.98 30.94 14.52
C LYS A 234 -0.96 29.50 15.04
N ASP A 235 -2.13 28.92 15.27
CA ASP A 235 -2.31 27.48 15.51
C ASP A 235 -1.87 26.71 14.27
N LEU A 236 -0.83 25.88 14.42
CA LEU A 236 -0.32 25.03 13.36
C LEU A 236 -1.19 23.78 13.27
N LEU A 237 -1.82 23.53 12.12
CA LEU A 237 -2.57 22.30 11.92
C LEU A 237 -1.59 21.11 11.82
N LEU A 238 -1.45 20.33 12.88
CA LEU A 238 -0.73 19.07 12.85
C LEU A 238 -1.71 17.92 12.59
N THR A 239 -1.45 17.12 11.55
CA THR A 239 -2.25 15.93 11.23
C THR A 239 -1.42 14.66 11.18
N THR A 240 -2.08 13.53 11.36
CA THR A 240 -1.61 12.22 10.89
C THR A 240 -2.72 11.51 10.12
N THR A 241 -2.37 10.62 9.20
CA THR A 241 -3.34 9.93 8.33
C THR A 241 -3.02 8.45 8.24
N ASP A 242 -4.05 7.61 8.33
CA ASP A 242 -4.01 6.16 8.07
C ASP A 242 -2.77 5.42 8.66
N PRO A 243 -2.47 5.57 9.98
CA PRO A 243 -1.26 5.03 10.60
C PRO A 243 -1.19 3.49 10.63
N PHE A 244 0.01 2.95 10.95
CA PHE A 244 0.28 1.51 10.99
C PHE A 244 -0.59 0.68 11.95
N VAL A 245 -1.35 1.33 12.84
CA VAL A 245 -2.19 0.73 13.88
C VAL A 245 -3.68 0.89 13.62
N CYS A 246 -4.06 1.32 12.42
CA CYS A 246 -5.45 1.24 12.00
C CYS A 246 -5.98 -0.19 12.17
N ASP A 247 -7.19 -0.35 12.69
CA ASP A 247 -7.84 -1.65 12.87
C ASP A 247 -9.31 -1.56 12.49
N GLU A 248 -9.63 -2.20 11.36
CA GLU A 248 -10.96 -2.22 10.74
C GLU A 248 -11.41 -3.66 10.44
N LEU A 249 -10.72 -4.66 11.00
CA LEU A 249 -10.98 -6.08 10.72
C LEU A 249 -12.40 -6.51 11.09
N ASP A 250 -12.99 -7.35 10.25
CA ASP A 250 -14.19 -8.13 10.59
C ASP A 250 -13.89 -9.10 11.74
N LEU A 251 -14.87 -9.34 12.60
CA LEU A 251 -14.73 -10.22 13.78
C LEU A 251 -14.23 -11.63 13.42
N VAL A 252 -14.68 -12.18 12.29
CA VAL A 252 -14.24 -13.51 11.83
C VAL A 252 -12.73 -13.56 11.54
N ASP A 253 -12.14 -12.47 11.05
CA ASP A 253 -10.71 -12.38 10.74
C ASP A 253 -9.82 -12.15 11.97
N ARG A 254 -10.45 -11.89 13.13
CA ARG A 254 -9.78 -11.82 14.45
C ARG A 254 -9.50 -13.21 15.03
N VAL A 255 -10.22 -14.24 14.61
CA VAL A 255 -10.09 -15.61 15.11
C VAL A 255 -8.87 -16.31 14.48
N THR A 256 -8.06 -16.99 15.30
CA THR A 256 -6.84 -17.71 14.85
C THR A 256 -6.96 -19.24 14.84
N GLY A 257 -8.01 -19.79 15.46
CA GLY A 257 -8.10 -21.20 15.83
C GLY A 257 -7.60 -21.52 17.23
N PHE A 258 -7.06 -20.55 17.99
CA PHE A 258 -6.76 -20.72 19.42
C PHE A 258 -7.17 -19.48 20.22
N VAL A 259 -8.14 -19.64 21.12
CA VAL A 259 -8.81 -18.58 21.90
C VAL A 259 -7.87 -17.53 22.51
N LYS A 260 -6.71 -17.94 23.04
CA LYS A 260 -5.74 -17.04 23.69
C LYS A 260 -4.91 -16.18 22.73
N ILE A 261 -5.04 -16.35 21.42
CA ILE A 261 -4.34 -15.56 20.40
C ILE A 261 -5.39 -14.98 19.45
N LYS A 262 -5.59 -13.66 19.51
CA LYS A 262 -6.57 -12.91 18.72
C LYS A 262 -5.83 -11.97 17.78
N ARG A 263 -6.32 -11.79 16.55
CA ARG A 263 -5.73 -10.84 15.59
C ARG A 263 -6.31 -9.43 15.78
N ASN A 264 -5.52 -8.45 15.36
CA ASN A 264 -5.90 -7.05 15.21
C ASN A 264 -5.33 -6.55 13.87
N GLY A 265 -5.77 -5.38 13.39
CA GLY A 265 -5.28 -4.79 12.14
C GLY A 265 -3.86 -4.23 12.20
N ALA A 266 -3.24 -4.09 13.38
CA ALA A 266 -1.97 -3.37 13.49
C ALA A 266 -0.80 -4.08 12.77
N GLY A 267 0.07 -3.29 12.15
CA GLY A 267 1.27 -3.76 11.47
C GLY A 267 1.17 -3.85 9.95
N ALA A 268 0.31 -3.05 9.30
CA ALA A 268 0.26 -2.93 7.85
C ALA A 268 0.39 -1.48 7.36
N HIS A 269 0.70 -1.30 6.07
CA HIS A 269 0.96 0.00 5.45
C HIS A 269 -0.35 0.72 5.08
N TYR A 270 -1.21 1.00 6.06
CA TYR A 270 -2.58 1.50 5.84
C TYR A 270 -2.65 2.73 4.93
N LEU A 271 -1.81 3.73 5.20
CA LEU A 271 -1.58 4.91 4.36
C LEU A 271 -1.38 4.56 2.88
N SER A 272 -0.47 3.61 2.58
CA SER A 272 -0.20 3.11 1.22
C SER A 272 -1.39 2.34 0.66
N HIS A 273 -1.98 1.43 1.45
CA HIS A 273 -3.11 0.58 1.07
C HIS A 273 -4.36 1.38 0.69
N LYS A 274 -4.72 2.38 1.52
CA LYS A 274 -5.86 3.27 1.30
C LYS A 274 -5.59 4.24 0.15
N ALA A 275 -4.38 4.76 0.02
CA ALA A 275 -4.03 5.65 -1.10
C ALA A 275 -4.16 4.93 -2.45
N VAL A 276 -3.56 3.75 -2.58
CA VAL A 276 -3.67 2.90 -3.77
C VAL A 276 -5.12 2.56 -4.10
N TRP A 277 -5.92 2.15 -3.10
CA TRP A 277 -7.34 1.83 -3.31
C TRP A 277 -8.15 3.05 -3.77
N ARG A 278 -7.97 4.23 -3.15
CA ARG A 278 -8.63 5.49 -3.56
C ARG A 278 -8.23 5.89 -4.98
N ILE A 279 -6.95 5.78 -5.35
CA ILE A 279 -6.46 6.11 -6.70
C ILE A 279 -7.03 5.13 -7.74
N VAL A 280 -7.06 3.82 -7.46
CA VAL A 280 -7.64 2.83 -8.39
C VAL A 280 -9.14 3.01 -8.56
N ALA A 281 -9.90 3.29 -7.50
CA ALA A 281 -11.31 3.64 -7.64
C ALA A 281 -11.52 4.91 -8.49
N SER A 282 -10.67 5.92 -8.29
CA SER A 282 -10.64 7.16 -9.09
C SER A 282 -10.29 6.91 -10.57
N LEU A 283 -9.39 5.98 -10.88
CA LEU A 283 -9.08 5.54 -12.25
C LEU A 283 -10.23 4.74 -12.89
N MET A 284 -11.01 4.03 -12.07
CA MET A 284 -12.23 3.31 -12.48
C MET A 284 -13.49 4.21 -12.52
N ASN A 285 -13.32 5.54 -12.38
CA ASN A 285 -14.39 6.55 -12.31
C ASN A 285 -15.51 6.22 -11.30
N GLN A 286 -15.16 5.63 -10.16
CA GLN A 286 -16.09 5.19 -9.11
C GLN A 286 -15.76 5.80 -7.74
N ALA A 287 -16.80 6.06 -6.95
CA ALA A 287 -16.63 6.38 -5.54
C ALA A 287 -15.92 5.19 -4.83
N PRO A 288 -14.87 5.43 -4.03
CA PRO A 288 -14.08 4.36 -3.41
C PRO A 288 -14.93 3.33 -2.65
N GLU A 289 -15.98 3.79 -1.96
CA GLU A 289 -16.89 3.00 -1.14
C GLU A 289 -17.70 1.95 -1.94
N HIS A 290 -17.75 2.07 -3.26
CA HIS A 290 -18.35 1.07 -4.16
C HIS A 290 -17.33 0.08 -4.75
N VAL A 291 -16.03 0.33 -4.60
CA VAL A 291 -14.95 -0.49 -5.17
C VAL A 291 -14.35 -1.41 -4.10
N ASN A 292 -14.85 -2.65 -4.03
CA ASN A 292 -14.17 -3.71 -3.27
C ASN A 292 -12.87 -4.10 -3.99
N ALA A 293 -11.76 -4.13 -3.26
CA ALA A 293 -10.44 -4.40 -3.84
C ALA A 293 -9.57 -5.28 -2.94
N VAL A 294 -8.44 -5.75 -3.47
CA VAL A 294 -7.31 -6.25 -2.67
C VAL A 294 -6.06 -5.48 -3.07
N THR A 295 -5.41 -4.79 -2.13
CA THR A 295 -4.18 -4.02 -2.40
C THR A 295 -2.96 -4.61 -1.70
N ALA A 296 -1.83 -4.60 -2.40
CA ALA A 296 -0.57 -5.20 -1.98
C ALA A 296 0.53 -4.14 -1.87
N HIS A 297 1.12 -3.97 -0.69
CA HIS A 297 2.31 -3.14 -0.51
C HIS A 297 3.54 -4.05 -0.45
N LEU A 298 4.45 -3.91 -1.41
CA LEU A 298 5.65 -4.75 -1.57
C LEU A 298 6.93 -3.91 -1.38
N GLY A 299 7.22 -3.55 -0.13
CA GLY A 299 8.39 -2.76 0.28
C GLY A 299 9.31 -3.50 1.25
N GLY A 300 9.94 -2.75 2.16
CA GLY A 300 10.76 -3.32 3.25
C GLY A 300 9.94 -4.18 4.23
N GLY A 301 8.70 -3.78 4.49
CA GLY A 301 7.63 -4.67 4.94
C GLY A 301 6.76 -5.11 3.76
N THR A 302 6.03 -6.22 3.91
CA THR A 302 5.12 -6.70 2.86
C THR A 302 3.76 -7.04 3.46
N SER A 303 2.74 -6.25 3.15
CA SER A 303 1.36 -6.47 3.64
C SER A 303 0.35 -6.45 2.51
N LEU A 304 -0.79 -7.13 2.72
CA LEU A 304 -1.93 -7.15 1.82
C LEU A 304 -3.20 -6.78 2.60
N ALA A 305 -4.09 -6.01 1.97
CA ALA A 305 -5.33 -5.52 2.57
C ALA A 305 -6.53 -5.79 1.66
N ALA A 306 -7.61 -6.35 2.20
CA ALA A 306 -8.90 -6.42 1.54
C ALA A 306 -9.71 -5.17 1.86
N HIS A 307 -10.12 -4.40 0.85
CA HIS A 307 -10.96 -3.22 1.00
C HIS A 307 -12.40 -3.60 0.69
N ARG A 308 -13.32 -3.29 1.60
CA ARG A 308 -14.77 -3.51 1.49
C ARG A 308 -15.48 -2.26 1.98
N ARG A 309 -16.31 -1.64 1.14
CA ARG A 309 -17.12 -0.45 1.48
C ARG A 309 -16.36 0.67 2.22
N GLY A 310 -15.11 0.90 1.86
CA GLY A 310 -14.25 1.91 2.49
C GLY A 310 -13.37 1.44 3.66
N GLN A 311 -13.56 0.20 4.15
CA GLN A 311 -12.86 -0.36 5.32
C GLN A 311 -11.89 -1.48 4.94
N VAL A 312 -10.81 -1.65 5.70
CA VAL A 312 -9.86 -2.78 5.55
C VAL A 312 -10.29 -3.93 6.44
N THR A 313 -11.20 -4.77 5.95
CA THR A 313 -11.88 -5.78 6.77
C THR A 313 -11.12 -7.10 6.93
N MET A 314 -10.20 -7.40 5.99
CA MET A 314 -9.26 -8.53 6.10
C MET A 314 -7.83 -8.06 5.79
N LEU A 315 -6.85 -8.67 6.47
CA LEU A 315 -5.46 -8.25 6.39
C LEU A 315 -4.50 -9.43 6.40
N ILE A 316 -3.38 -9.29 5.70
CA ILE A 316 -2.15 -10.08 5.91
C ILE A 316 -1.04 -9.07 6.23
N ASP A 317 -0.59 -9.06 7.48
CA ASP A 317 0.26 -8.00 8.04
C ASP A 317 1.74 -8.11 7.61
N ALA A 318 2.50 -7.04 7.87
CA ALA A 318 3.89 -6.89 7.42
C ALA A 318 4.95 -7.58 8.30
N TYR A 319 4.57 -8.41 9.27
CA TYR A 319 5.48 -9.08 10.21
C TYR A 319 5.22 -10.60 10.27
N SER A 320 4.00 -10.98 10.65
CA SER A 320 3.55 -12.37 10.78
C SER A 320 2.94 -12.93 9.49
N GLY A 321 2.49 -12.05 8.58
CA GLY A 321 1.84 -12.42 7.34
C GLY A 321 2.79 -12.93 6.26
N LEU A 322 3.50 -12.02 5.59
CA LEU A 322 4.29 -12.33 4.39
C LEU A 322 5.79 -12.10 4.57
N PRO A 323 6.63 -12.91 3.90
CA PRO A 323 8.05 -12.62 3.79
C PRO A 323 8.26 -11.29 3.06
N SER A 324 9.22 -10.50 3.51
CA SER A 324 9.65 -9.25 2.89
C SER A 324 11.13 -9.29 2.50
N THR A 325 11.77 -8.14 2.33
CA THR A 325 13.22 -8.05 2.19
C THR A 325 13.99 -8.49 3.45
N SER A 326 13.43 -8.27 4.65
CA SER A 326 14.09 -8.48 5.94
C SER A 326 13.26 -9.24 6.98
N ARG A 327 12.03 -9.66 6.66
CA ARG A 327 11.10 -10.33 7.59
C ARG A 327 10.66 -11.69 7.07
N SER A 328 10.49 -12.67 7.95
CA SER A 328 10.15 -14.06 7.59
C SER A 328 8.72 -14.22 7.07
N GLY A 329 7.76 -13.43 7.59
CA GLY A 329 6.34 -13.73 7.47
C GLY A 329 5.97 -15.05 8.13
N ALA A 330 4.85 -15.63 7.68
CA ALA A 330 4.29 -16.85 8.25
C ALA A 330 5.19 -18.08 8.06
N ILE A 331 5.50 -18.74 9.18
CA ILE A 331 6.29 -19.97 9.32
C ILE A 331 5.53 -21.01 10.15
N ASP A 332 5.76 -22.29 9.88
CA ASP A 332 4.95 -23.38 10.44
C ASP A 332 5.22 -23.59 11.95
N ILE A 333 4.17 -23.52 12.77
CA ILE A 333 4.28 -23.49 14.24
C ILE A 333 4.86 -24.81 14.80
N ASP A 334 4.57 -25.97 14.20
CA ASP A 334 5.15 -27.26 14.60
C ASP A 334 6.68 -27.27 14.40
N ARG A 335 7.16 -26.62 13.33
CA ARG A 335 8.59 -26.49 13.01
C ARG A 335 9.28 -25.55 13.96
N VAL A 336 8.68 -24.39 14.24
CA VAL A 336 9.18 -23.46 15.28
C VAL A 336 9.29 -24.15 16.64
N VAL A 337 8.22 -24.82 17.08
CA VAL A 337 8.21 -25.56 18.36
C VAL A 337 9.26 -26.69 18.37
N LYS A 338 9.50 -27.37 17.24
CA LYS A 338 10.54 -28.39 17.13
C LYS A 338 11.94 -27.77 17.25
N SER A 339 12.25 -26.72 16.48
CA SER A 339 13.57 -26.08 16.46
C SER A 339 13.92 -25.37 17.77
N ILE A 340 12.94 -24.87 18.53
CA ILE A 340 13.15 -24.43 19.92
C ILE A 340 13.54 -25.63 20.80
N LYS A 341 12.82 -26.76 20.70
CA LYS A 341 13.08 -27.96 21.52
C LYS A 341 14.43 -28.63 21.22
N SER A 342 14.90 -28.60 19.97
CA SER A 342 16.25 -29.07 19.61
C SER A 342 17.36 -28.02 19.83
N LYS A 343 17.00 -26.80 20.27
CA LYS A 343 17.92 -25.66 20.46
C LYS A 343 18.58 -25.14 19.17
N GLU A 344 17.94 -25.36 18.02
CA GLU A 344 18.32 -24.78 16.73
C GLU A 344 17.99 -23.28 16.65
N LEU A 345 16.94 -22.85 17.36
CA LEU A 345 16.48 -21.45 17.41
C LEU A 345 16.15 -21.04 18.85
N SER A 346 16.60 -19.85 19.26
CA SER A 346 16.13 -19.19 20.49
C SER A 346 14.91 -18.30 20.20
N ILE A 347 14.21 -17.86 21.26
CA ILE A 347 13.13 -16.85 21.12
C ILE A 347 13.68 -15.55 20.51
N ARG A 348 14.91 -15.16 20.87
CA ARG A 348 15.59 -13.99 20.30
C ARG A 348 15.88 -14.13 18.81
N ASP A 349 16.13 -15.34 18.32
CA ASP A 349 16.27 -15.58 16.88
C ASP A 349 14.93 -15.39 16.15
N LEU A 350 13.83 -15.85 16.77
CA LEU A 350 12.47 -15.71 16.23
C LEU A 350 12.03 -14.24 16.17
N GLU A 351 12.24 -13.48 17.26
CA GLU A 351 12.05 -12.01 17.28
C GLU A 351 12.81 -11.35 16.14
N GLN A 352 14.10 -11.68 15.99
CA GLN A 352 14.93 -11.03 14.98
C GLN A 352 14.55 -11.42 13.54
N ILE A 353 14.12 -12.65 13.23
CA ILE A 353 13.67 -12.98 11.87
C ILE A 353 12.29 -12.40 11.52
N LEU A 354 11.45 -12.10 12.52
CA LEU A 354 10.16 -11.42 12.32
C LEU A 354 10.32 -9.93 12.00
N ASP A 355 11.32 -9.26 12.56
CA ASP A 355 11.51 -7.81 12.40
C ASP A 355 12.60 -7.40 11.40
N SER A 356 13.75 -8.08 11.34
CA SER A 356 14.95 -7.55 10.65
C SER A 356 15.95 -8.54 10.01
N ARG A 357 15.99 -9.82 10.41
CA ARG A 357 16.95 -10.84 9.92
C ARG A 357 16.35 -11.91 8.99
N GLY A 358 15.05 -11.85 8.70
CA GLY A 358 14.33 -12.83 7.88
C GLY A 358 14.38 -12.51 6.37
N GLY A 359 13.35 -12.93 5.64
CA GLY A 359 13.09 -12.48 4.27
C GLY A 359 14.20 -12.79 3.26
N LEU A 360 14.36 -11.92 2.26
CA LEU A 360 15.46 -11.99 1.30
C LEU A 360 16.84 -11.97 1.98
N LEU A 361 17.01 -11.23 3.08
CA LEU A 361 18.28 -11.17 3.80
C LEU A 361 18.72 -12.56 4.29
N SER A 362 17.82 -13.32 4.92
CA SER A 362 18.08 -14.72 5.29
C SER A 362 18.21 -15.65 4.07
N LEU A 363 17.32 -15.49 3.08
CA LEU A 363 17.20 -16.46 1.98
C LEU A 363 18.29 -16.32 0.91
N VAL A 364 18.73 -15.10 0.58
CA VAL A 364 19.72 -14.82 -0.49
C VAL A 364 20.93 -14.00 -0.04
N GLY A 365 20.93 -13.46 1.19
CA GLY A 365 22.07 -12.71 1.74
C GLY A 365 22.01 -11.20 1.52
N THR A 366 20.88 -10.65 1.06
CA THR A 366 20.67 -9.21 0.91
C THR A 366 19.20 -8.85 1.09
N ASN A 367 18.94 -7.69 1.70
CA ASN A 367 17.61 -7.05 1.74
C ASN A 367 17.36 -6.14 0.53
N ASP A 368 18.37 -5.84 -0.30
CA ASP A 368 18.16 -5.14 -1.57
C ASP A 368 17.86 -6.13 -2.71
N PHE A 369 16.61 -6.09 -3.18
CA PHE A 369 16.16 -6.85 -4.34
C PHE A 369 16.84 -6.40 -5.64
N TYR A 370 17.17 -5.13 -5.81
CA TYR A 370 17.83 -4.62 -7.02
C TYR A 370 19.30 -5.04 -7.08
N ALA A 371 20.04 -4.99 -5.97
CA ALA A 371 21.36 -5.63 -5.88
C ALA A 371 21.32 -7.12 -6.21
N MET A 372 20.28 -7.85 -5.78
CA MET A 372 20.10 -9.26 -6.13
C MET A 372 19.89 -9.47 -7.65
N ILE A 373 19.12 -8.60 -8.32
CA ILE A 373 18.98 -8.62 -9.80
C ILE A 373 20.30 -8.22 -10.49
N GLY A 374 21.04 -7.24 -9.95
CA GLY A 374 22.37 -6.86 -10.44
C GLY A 374 23.35 -8.03 -10.40
N PHE A 375 23.42 -8.73 -9.26
CA PHE A 375 24.26 -9.91 -9.06
C PHE A 375 23.91 -11.07 -10.02
N LEU A 376 22.62 -11.32 -10.27
CA LEU A 376 22.17 -12.27 -11.30
C LEU A 376 22.73 -11.93 -12.68
N ARG A 377 22.75 -10.65 -13.06
CA ARG A 377 23.25 -10.19 -14.37
C ARG A 377 24.78 -10.25 -14.44
N GLN A 378 25.47 -9.84 -13.38
CA GLN A 378 26.92 -9.60 -13.39
C GLN A 378 27.79 -10.84 -13.17
N GLY A 379 27.37 -11.83 -12.36
CA GLY A 379 28.31 -12.91 -11.99
C GLY A 379 27.77 -14.14 -11.27
N ALA A 380 26.47 -14.23 -10.96
CA ALA A 380 25.92 -15.37 -10.22
C ALA A 380 26.27 -16.74 -10.84
N THR A 381 26.76 -17.67 -10.03
CA THR A 381 26.99 -19.07 -10.43
C THR A 381 25.67 -19.79 -10.75
N PRO A 382 25.67 -20.92 -11.49
CA PRO A 382 24.44 -21.66 -11.80
C PRO A 382 23.62 -22.06 -10.56
N VAL A 383 24.29 -22.41 -9.45
CA VAL A 383 23.64 -22.74 -8.17
C VAL A 383 23.00 -21.51 -7.54
N GLN A 384 23.67 -20.35 -7.54
CA GLN A 384 23.11 -19.09 -7.04
C GLN A 384 21.91 -18.62 -7.89
N ARG A 385 21.99 -18.74 -9.22
CA ARG A 385 20.84 -18.45 -10.12
C ARG A 385 19.62 -19.29 -9.75
N LYS A 386 19.80 -20.61 -9.61
CA LYS A 386 18.72 -21.54 -9.20
C LYS A 386 18.17 -21.22 -7.80
N LYS A 387 19.02 -20.81 -6.85
CA LYS A 387 18.59 -20.39 -5.50
C LYS A 387 17.75 -19.11 -5.54
N ILE A 388 18.21 -18.10 -6.28
CA ILE A 388 17.50 -16.82 -6.40
C ILE A 388 16.17 -17.01 -7.14
N GLU A 389 16.13 -17.79 -8.22
CA GLU A 389 14.88 -18.10 -8.92
C GLU A 389 13.88 -18.84 -8.01
N LEU A 390 14.33 -19.81 -7.23
CA LEU A 390 13.49 -20.50 -6.24
C LEU A 390 12.87 -19.51 -5.25
N VAL A 391 13.65 -18.53 -4.77
CA VAL A 391 13.18 -17.48 -3.86
C VAL A 391 12.22 -16.52 -4.57
N GLN A 392 12.48 -16.11 -5.82
CA GLN A 392 11.54 -15.29 -6.59
C GLN A 392 10.19 -15.99 -6.81
N ASN A 393 10.22 -17.28 -7.17
CA ASN A 393 9.01 -18.09 -7.33
C ASN A 393 8.27 -18.31 -6.00
N PHE A 394 8.99 -18.43 -4.88
CA PHE A 394 8.40 -18.48 -3.54
C PHE A 394 7.70 -17.17 -3.17
N MET A 395 8.37 -16.02 -3.34
CA MET A 395 7.80 -14.69 -3.07
C MET A 395 6.56 -14.45 -3.95
N ALA A 396 6.65 -14.70 -5.25
CA ALA A 396 5.54 -14.50 -6.18
C ALA A 396 4.31 -15.36 -5.84
N ARG A 397 4.51 -16.62 -5.42
CA ARG A 397 3.43 -17.51 -4.95
C ARG A 397 2.85 -17.06 -3.61
N LYS A 398 3.68 -16.60 -2.67
CA LYS A 398 3.22 -16.07 -1.36
C LYS A 398 2.38 -14.81 -1.55
N ILE A 399 2.82 -13.87 -2.40
CA ILE A 399 2.06 -12.66 -2.75
C ILE A 399 0.73 -13.02 -3.43
N ALA A 400 0.77 -13.75 -4.55
CA ALA A 400 -0.45 -14.11 -5.30
C ALA A 400 -1.44 -14.94 -4.46
N GLY A 401 -0.96 -15.94 -3.73
CA GLY A 401 -1.80 -16.77 -2.85
C GLY A 401 -2.38 -15.98 -1.68
N GLY A 402 -1.63 -15.01 -1.13
CA GLY A 402 -2.14 -14.08 -0.13
C GLY A 402 -3.23 -13.15 -0.68
N MET A 403 -3.06 -12.63 -1.90
CA MET A 403 -4.07 -11.78 -2.53
C MET A 403 -5.35 -12.56 -2.86
N LEU A 404 -5.23 -13.81 -3.31
CA LEU A 404 -6.37 -14.71 -3.55
C LEU A 404 -7.04 -15.16 -2.23
N LYS A 405 -6.32 -15.29 -1.12
CA LYS A 405 -6.94 -15.52 0.20
C LYS A 405 -7.87 -14.36 0.59
N LEU A 406 -7.49 -13.12 0.25
CA LEU A 406 -8.24 -11.89 0.56
C LEU A 406 -9.46 -11.63 -0.35
N THR A 407 -9.91 -12.64 -1.12
CA THR A 407 -11.21 -12.65 -1.83
C THR A 407 -12.12 -13.81 -1.37
N ALA A 408 -11.75 -14.52 -0.30
CA ALA A 408 -12.47 -15.69 0.21
C ALA A 408 -13.67 -15.37 1.14
N ASP A 409 -14.11 -14.11 1.16
CA ASP A 409 -15.28 -13.61 1.91
C ASP A 409 -16.57 -13.57 1.09
N GLY A 410 -16.51 -13.95 -0.19
CA GLY A 410 -17.66 -13.96 -1.11
C GLY A 410 -18.04 -12.57 -1.63
N ALA A 411 -17.24 -11.54 -1.37
CA ALA A 411 -17.46 -10.21 -1.89
C ALA A 411 -17.15 -10.11 -3.39
N ASP A 412 -17.88 -9.23 -4.07
CA ASP A 412 -17.67 -8.83 -5.47
C ASP A 412 -16.42 -7.92 -5.58
N VAL A 413 -15.23 -8.54 -5.55
CA VAL A 413 -13.93 -7.88 -5.66
C VAL A 413 -13.66 -7.49 -7.10
N LYS A 414 -13.63 -6.17 -7.37
CA LYS A 414 -13.48 -5.63 -8.72
C LYS A 414 -12.05 -5.61 -9.22
N VAL A 415 -11.07 -5.47 -8.33
CA VAL A 415 -9.70 -5.15 -8.73
C VAL A 415 -8.66 -5.58 -7.69
N MET A 416 -7.50 -6.00 -8.18
CA MET A 416 -6.28 -6.20 -7.41
C MET A 416 -5.26 -5.12 -7.78
N ALA A 417 -4.59 -4.52 -6.80
CA ALA A 417 -3.58 -3.47 -7.04
C ALA A 417 -2.28 -3.76 -6.29
N ILE A 418 -1.13 -3.54 -6.93
CA ILE A 418 0.19 -3.87 -6.39
C ILE A 418 1.10 -2.64 -6.42
N THR A 419 1.67 -2.27 -5.27
CA THR A 419 2.57 -1.13 -5.09
C THR A 419 3.81 -1.49 -4.27
N GLY A 420 4.63 -0.50 -3.93
CA GLY A 420 5.91 -0.65 -3.24
C GLY A 420 7.08 -0.73 -4.22
N GLY A 421 8.31 -0.72 -3.68
CA GLY A 421 9.53 -0.77 -4.49
C GLY A 421 9.59 -2.01 -5.41
N LEU A 422 9.18 -3.18 -4.92
CA LEU A 422 9.23 -4.43 -5.70
C LEU A 422 8.27 -4.43 -6.91
N ALA A 423 7.23 -3.58 -6.90
CA ALA A 423 6.29 -3.47 -8.02
C ALA A 423 6.92 -2.88 -9.30
N ALA A 424 8.08 -2.22 -9.19
CA ALA A 424 8.84 -1.71 -10.33
C ALA A 424 9.73 -2.78 -11.01
N ASN A 425 9.60 -4.07 -10.68
CA ASN A 425 10.29 -5.17 -11.37
C ASN A 425 9.33 -5.99 -12.26
N PRO A 426 9.42 -5.88 -13.60
CA PRO A 426 8.51 -6.59 -14.51
C PRO A 426 8.54 -8.11 -14.35
N ASP A 427 9.71 -8.73 -14.14
CA ASP A 427 9.84 -10.18 -13.99
C ASP A 427 9.06 -10.71 -12.77
N MET A 428 9.15 -10.02 -11.64
CA MET A 428 8.40 -10.36 -10.43
C MET A 428 6.90 -10.12 -10.64
N MET A 429 6.50 -9.00 -11.24
CA MET A 429 5.09 -8.70 -11.51
C MET A 429 4.48 -9.69 -12.49
N HIS A 430 5.23 -10.15 -13.50
CA HIS A 430 4.83 -11.22 -14.40
C HIS A 430 4.64 -12.54 -13.65
N ARG A 431 5.59 -12.96 -12.80
CA ARG A 431 5.43 -14.16 -11.95
C ARG A 431 4.22 -14.05 -11.00
N VAL A 432 3.90 -12.86 -10.46
CA VAL A 432 2.71 -12.67 -9.62
C VAL A 432 1.42 -12.75 -10.47
N LYS A 433 1.33 -12.03 -11.60
CA LYS A 433 0.19 -12.08 -12.53
C LYS A 433 -0.07 -13.51 -13.04
N GLN A 434 0.98 -14.27 -13.37
CA GLN A 434 0.89 -15.69 -13.74
C GLN A 434 0.25 -16.55 -12.64
N ASN A 435 0.64 -16.38 -11.37
CA ASN A 435 0.06 -17.16 -10.26
C ASN A 435 -1.40 -16.76 -9.95
N ILE A 436 -1.78 -15.50 -10.19
CA ILE A 436 -3.19 -15.04 -10.12
C ILE A 436 -4.01 -15.62 -11.29
N ALA A 437 -3.39 -15.80 -12.46
CA ALA A 437 -3.94 -16.37 -13.68
C ALA A 437 -5.26 -15.71 -14.15
N GLY A 438 -5.26 -14.38 -14.23
CA GLY A 438 -6.37 -13.59 -14.79
C GLY A 438 -7.67 -13.61 -13.98
N ARG A 439 -7.70 -14.16 -12.76
CA ARG A 439 -8.93 -14.24 -11.93
C ARG A 439 -9.54 -12.88 -11.57
N TYR A 440 -8.70 -11.85 -11.48
CA TYR A 440 -9.07 -10.47 -11.21
C TYR A 440 -8.19 -9.53 -12.05
N PRO A 441 -8.63 -8.29 -12.36
CA PRO A 441 -7.75 -7.30 -12.95
C PRO A 441 -6.60 -6.95 -11.99
N VAL A 442 -5.36 -6.99 -12.47
CA VAL A 442 -4.17 -6.71 -11.65
C VAL A 442 -3.47 -5.43 -12.11
N VAL A 443 -3.76 -4.34 -11.41
CA VAL A 443 -3.11 -3.03 -11.58
C VAL A 443 -1.74 -3.05 -10.90
N VAL A 444 -0.71 -2.56 -11.59
CA VAL A 444 0.64 -2.38 -11.05
C VAL A 444 0.88 -0.89 -10.91
N MET A 445 1.32 -0.46 -9.73
CA MET A 445 1.45 0.94 -9.32
C MET A 445 2.84 1.14 -8.68
N PRO A 446 3.92 1.19 -9.47
CA PRO A 446 5.29 1.14 -8.95
C PRO A 446 5.62 2.28 -7.97
N GLY A 447 6.52 2.01 -7.01
CA GLY A 447 6.96 3.02 -6.04
C GLY A 447 6.04 3.15 -4.84
N TYR A 448 5.91 4.35 -4.30
CA TYR A 448 5.19 4.64 -3.05
C TYR A 448 4.18 5.78 -3.26
N PHE A 449 3.22 5.92 -2.34
CA PHE A 449 2.18 6.96 -2.34
C PHE A 449 1.99 7.62 -0.96
N GLU A 450 2.80 7.22 0.02
CA GLU A 450 2.67 7.61 1.42
C GLU A 450 2.87 9.12 1.64
N HIS A 451 3.72 9.78 0.84
CA HIS A 451 3.94 11.22 0.95
C HIS A 451 2.74 11.99 0.35
N GLU A 452 2.27 11.57 -0.80
CA GLU A 452 1.08 12.12 -1.47
C GLU A 452 -0.18 11.93 -0.61
N ALA A 453 -0.27 10.83 0.13
CA ALA A 453 -1.36 10.54 1.05
C ALA A 453 -1.31 11.35 2.36
N LEU A 454 -0.13 11.59 2.93
CA LEU A 454 0.04 12.53 4.06
C LEU A 454 -0.25 13.97 3.63
N ALA A 455 0.22 14.38 2.45
CA ALA A 455 -0.08 15.68 1.86
C ALA A 455 -1.59 15.86 1.61
N ALA A 456 -2.26 14.88 0.98
CA ALA A 456 -3.71 14.91 0.80
C ALA A 456 -4.48 14.90 2.13
N GLY A 457 -3.98 14.22 3.16
CA GLY A 457 -4.53 14.26 4.52
C GLY A 457 -4.47 15.67 5.13
N GLN A 458 -3.29 16.28 5.12
CA GLN A 458 -3.05 17.62 5.63
C GLN A 458 -3.88 18.69 4.91
N ILE A 459 -3.93 18.64 3.57
CA ILE A 459 -4.72 19.55 2.74
C ILE A 459 -6.22 19.39 3.04
N ARG A 460 -6.72 18.14 3.11
CA ARG A 460 -8.12 17.87 3.48
C ARG A 460 -8.44 18.42 4.87
N GLY A 461 -7.57 18.22 5.85
CA GLY A 461 -7.74 18.74 7.20
C GLY A 461 -7.75 20.27 7.32
N TYR A 462 -7.22 20.98 6.32
CA TYR A 462 -7.17 22.44 6.28
C TYR A 462 -8.41 23.04 5.61
N TYR A 463 -8.79 22.54 4.43
CA TYR A 463 -9.96 23.04 3.67
C TYR A 463 -11.30 22.44 4.16
N ALA A 464 -11.29 21.23 4.71
CA ALA A 464 -12.44 20.50 5.25
C ALA A 464 -12.16 20.01 6.69
N PRO A 465 -11.99 20.91 7.67
CA PRO A 465 -11.58 20.57 9.04
C PRO A 465 -12.58 19.67 9.78
N GLU A 466 -13.86 19.67 9.40
CA GLU A 466 -14.89 18.75 9.90
C GLU A 466 -14.70 17.29 9.46
N SER A 467 -13.81 17.03 8.50
CA SER A 467 -13.37 15.67 8.14
C SER A 467 -12.28 15.10 9.06
N LEU A 468 -11.71 15.92 9.96
CA LEU A 468 -10.72 15.47 10.94
C LEU A 468 -11.40 14.65 12.04
N LYS A 469 -10.84 13.47 12.31
CA LYS A 469 -11.27 12.63 13.41
C LYS A 469 -10.63 13.04 14.73
N ASP A 470 -11.40 12.93 15.81
CA ASP A 470 -10.89 12.98 17.17
C ASP A 470 -10.20 11.65 17.54
N TYR A 471 -9.03 11.73 18.17
CA TYR A 471 -8.23 10.56 18.51
C TYR A 471 -8.83 9.76 19.66
N GLU A 472 -9.21 10.43 20.75
CA GLU A 472 -9.61 9.74 21.98
C GLU A 472 -10.96 9.05 21.82
N THR A 473 -11.92 9.72 21.19
CA THR A 473 -13.26 9.20 20.90
C THR A 473 -13.19 7.94 20.04
N GLU A 474 -12.43 7.97 18.95
CA GLU A 474 -12.29 6.83 18.03
C GLU A 474 -11.47 5.68 18.65
N ARG A 475 -10.40 6.00 19.39
CA ARG A 475 -9.60 5.04 20.17
C ARG A 475 -10.47 4.28 21.17
N ASP A 476 -11.24 4.99 22.00
CA ASP A 476 -11.97 4.36 23.09
C ASP A 476 -13.27 3.69 22.61
N ALA A 477 -13.90 4.20 21.55
CA ALA A 477 -15.00 3.51 20.87
C ALA A 477 -14.54 2.18 20.23
N LEU A 478 -13.37 2.16 19.56
CA LEU A 478 -12.82 0.94 18.99
C LEU A 478 -12.33 -0.03 20.08
N LYS A 479 -11.63 0.47 21.10
CA LYS A 479 -11.19 -0.31 22.28
C LYS A 479 -12.36 -1.01 22.97
N LYS A 480 -13.49 -0.31 23.16
CA LYS A 480 -14.72 -0.93 23.67
C LYS A 480 -15.21 -2.04 22.73
N ARG A 481 -15.35 -1.74 21.43
CA ARG A 481 -15.80 -2.74 20.44
C ARG A 481 -14.93 -4.00 20.43
N ARG A 482 -13.60 -3.84 20.44
CA ARG A 482 -12.66 -4.97 20.48
C ARG A 482 -12.72 -5.75 21.78
N HIS A 483 -13.08 -5.12 22.91
CA HIS A 483 -13.36 -5.83 24.18
C HIS A 483 -14.68 -6.63 24.13
N ASP A 484 -15.76 -6.02 23.63
CA ASP A 484 -17.07 -6.67 23.47
C ASP A 484 -16.96 -7.88 22.50
N GLU A 485 -16.14 -7.76 21.46
CA GLU A 485 -15.76 -8.84 20.55
C GLU A 485 -14.86 -9.90 21.19
N ASP A 486 -13.87 -9.51 22.00
CA ASP A 486 -12.95 -10.44 22.66
C ASP A 486 -13.70 -11.37 23.61
N ALA A 487 -14.72 -10.85 24.31
CA ALA A 487 -15.62 -11.59 25.19
C ALA A 487 -16.64 -12.50 24.45
N LEU A 488 -16.68 -12.44 23.11
CA LEU A 488 -17.42 -13.37 22.25
C LEU A 488 -16.51 -14.43 21.59
N ILE A 489 -15.19 -14.26 21.68
CA ILE A 489 -14.18 -15.23 21.23
C ILE A 489 -13.76 -16.17 22.37
N ASP A 490 -13.84 -15.72 23.63
CA ASP A 490 -13.47 -16.47 24.86
C ASP A 490 -14.54 -17.48 25.34
#